data_AF-A0A953XHU5-F1
#
_entry.id   AF-A0A953XHU5-F1
#
_cell.length_a   1.000
_cell.length_b   1.000
_cell.length_c   1.000
_cell.angle_alpha   90.00
_cell.angle_beta   90.00
_cell.angle_gamma   90.00
#
_symmetry.space_group_name_H-M   'P 1'
#
loop_
_entity.id
_entity.type
_entity.pdbx_description
1 polymer ?
#
loop_
_entity_poly.entity_id
_entity_poly.type
_entity_poly.pdbx_seq_one_letter_code
_entity_poly.pdbx_strand_id
1 'polypeptide(L)'
;AGEAPTSRGPAGEAPTSQKPVLTRILEAKFRGMVVPGDLLRIEVEQEEKMGEAFVMNGKVSVAGKNVLRVKFIVAMIEVGA
;
A
#
# COMPACT_ATOMS: atom_id res chain seq x y z
N ALA A 1 2.99 21.36 -13.82
CA ALA A 1 3.14 20.93 -12.42
C ALA A 1 1.83 20.27 -12.02
N GLY A 2 1.79 18.94 -11.95
CA GLY A 2 0.61 18.20 -11.50
C GLY A 2 0.98 17.52 -10.20
N GLU A 3 0.40 17.96 -9.08
CA GLU A 3 0.52 17.26 -7.81
C GLU A 3 -0.02 15.84 -7.97
N ALA A 4 0.80 14.86 -7.61
CA ALA A 4 0.40 13.47 -7.52
C ALA A 4 -0.73 13.32 -6.49
N PRO A 5 -1.70 12.42 -6.70
CA PRO A 5 -2.79 12.24 -5.77
C PRO A 5 -2.25 11.63 -4.47
N THR A 6 -2.01 12.47 -3.46
CA THR A 6 -1.82 12.01 -2.09
C THR A 6 -3.11 11.34 -1.65
N SER A 7 -3.05 10.04 -1.37
CA SER A 7 -4.16 9.27 -0.82
C SER A 7 -4.65 9.95 0.46
N ARG A 8 -5.71 10.75 0.35
CA ARG A 8 -6.44 11.25 1.50
C ARG A 8 -7.15 10.04 2.11
N GLY A 9 -6.79 9.72 3.35
CA GLY A 9 -7.59 8.81 4.18
C GLY A 9 -9.04 9.32 4.31
N PRO A 10 -9.96 8.54 4.88
CA PRO A 10 -11.34 8.96 5.07
C PRO A 10 -11.36 10.34 5.75
N ALA A 11 -12.15 11.25 5.18
CA ALA A 11 -12.24 12.63 5.61
C ALA A 11 -12.56 12.71 7.12
N GLY A 12 -11.64 13.27 7.92
CA GLY A 12 -11.97 13.71 9.29
C GLY A 12 -10.99 13.41 10.41
N GLU A 13 -9.75 12.96 10.17
CA GLU A 13 -8.77 12.79 11.26
C GLU A 13 -7.56 13.71 11.06
N ALA A 14 -7.19 14.44 12.12
CA ALA A 14 -6.02 15.32 12.15
C ALA A 14 -4.77 14.55 11.69
N PRO A 15 -3.75 15.22 11.09
CA PRO A 15 -2.52 14.54 10.75
C PRO A 15 -1.92 13.95 12.03
N THR A 16 -2.08 12.65 12.22
CA THR A 16 -1.36 11.92 13.25
C THR A 16 0.12 12.12 12.92
N SER A 17 0.94 12.45 13.92
CA SER A 17 2.40 12.56 13.74
C SER A 17 3.05 11.24 13.29
N GLN A 18 2.25 10.18 13.13
CA GLN A 18 2.67 8.86 12.70
C GLN A 18 2.54 8.69 11.18
N LYS A 19 3.63 8.26 10.53
CA LYS A 19 3.65 7.91 9.10
C LYS A 19 3.68 6.39 8.91
N PRO A 20 2.92 5.85 7.95
CA PRO A 20 3.01 4.45 7.57
C PRO A 20 4.34 4.18 6.86
N VAL A 21 5.14 3.28 7.41
CA VAL A 21 6.42 2.85 6.84
C VAL A 21 6.33 1.37 6.50
N LEU A 22 6.61 1.01 5.25
CA LEU A 22 6.77 -0.38 4.82
C LEU A 22 8.04 -0.94 5.49
N THR A 23 7.88 -1.84 6.46
CA THR A 23 9.02 -2.41 7.21
C THR A 23 9.47 -3.75 6.65
N ARG A 24 8.55 -4.52 6.05
CA ARG A 24 8.87 -5.83 5.49
C ARG A 24 7.91 -6.24 4.37
N ILE A 25 8.45 -6.85 3.32
CA ILE A 25 7.68 -7.61 2.34
C ILE A 25 7.81 -9.08 2.71
N LEU A 26 6.69 -9.75 2.98
CA LEU A 26 6.66 -11.17 3.34
C LEU A 26 6.68 -12.06 2.08
N GLU A 27 5.94 -11.65 1.06
CA GLU A 27 5.82 -12.39 -0.19
C GLU A 27 5.50 -11.44 -1.35
N ALA A 28 6.07 -11.71 -2.52
CA ALA A 28 5.69 -11.05 -3.77
C ALA A 28 5.61 -12.08 -4.90
N LYS A 29 4.42 -12.27 -5.47
CA LYS A 29 4.13 -13.14 -6.61
C LYS A 29 3.82 -12.30 -7.84
N PHE A 30 4.79 -12.15 -8.72
CA PHE A 30 4.63 -11.52 -10.04
C PHE A 30 4.03 -12.54 -11.02
N ARG A 31 2.95 -12.16 -11.69
CA ARG A 31 2.20 -13.02 -12.62
C ARG A 31 2.14 -12.49 -14.04
N GLY A 32 2.48 -11.22 -14.25
CA GLY A 32 2.45 -10.59 -15.55
C GLY A 32 3.39 -9.40 -15.60
N MET A 33 3.82 -9.08 -16.81
CA MET A 33 4.60 -7.87 -17.09
C MET A 33 3.67 -6.66 -17.10
N VAL A 34 4.19 -5.52 -16.64
CA VAL A 34 3.56 -4.20 -16.75
C VAL A 34 4.42 -3.38 -17.69
N VAL A 35 3.80 -2.66 -18.61
CA VAL A 35 4.48 -1.80 -19.59
C VAL A 35 4.09 -0.34 -19.40
N PRO A 36 4.91 0.62 -19.87
CA PRO A 36 4.53 2.03 -19.86
C PRO A 36 3.18 2.26 -20.57
N GLY A 37 2.30 3.04 -19.94
CA GLY A 37 0.94 3.27 -20.42
C GLY A 37 -0.12 2.39 -19.76
N ASP A 38 0.27 1.32 -19.06
CA ASP A 38 -0.67 0.51 -18.30
C ASP A 38 -1.27 1.28 -17.11
N LEU A 39 -2.58 1.15 -16.93
CA LEU A 39 -3.26 1.62 -15.73
C LEU A 39 -3.29 0.52 -14.67
N LEU A 40 -2.54 0.71 -13.60
CA LEU A 40 -2.53 -0.19 -12.45
C LEU A 40 -3.70 0.09 -11.51
N ARG A 41 -4.53 -0.93 -11.25
CA ARG A 41 -5.47 -0.93 -10.12
C ARG A 41 -4.85 -1.70 -8.97
N ILE A 42 -4.68 -1.01 -7.84
CA ILE A 42 -4.11 -1.54 -6.60
C ILE A 42 -5.24 -1.62 -5.57
N GLU A 43 -5.45 -2.81 -5.02
CA GLU A 43 -6.38 -3.09 -3.93
C GLU A 43 -5.54 -3.62 -2.75
N VAL A 44 -5.78 -3.10 -1.54
CA VAL A 44 -5.09 -3.56 -0.34
C VAL A 44 -6.12 -3.86 0.74
N GLU A 45 -6.03 -5.05 1.31
CA GLU A 45 -6.84 -5.48 2.45
C GLU A 45 -5.94 -5.62 3.67
N GLN A 46 -6.36 -5.06 4.81
CA GLN A 46 -5.69 -5.29 6.09
C GLN A 46 -6.13 -6.66 6.62
N GLU A 47 -5.16 -7.52 6.90
CA GLU A 47 -5.40 -8.87 7.43
C GLU A 47 -5.43 -8.86 8.96
N GLU A 48 -4.38 -8.32 9.57
CA GLU A 48 -4.18 -8.35 11.02
C GLU A 48 -3.43 -7.10 11.50
N LYS A 49 -3.72 -6.65 12.72
CA LYS A 49 -2.97 -5.60 13.42
C LYS A 49 -2.20 -6.21 14.59
N MET A 50 -0.89 -5.99 14.62
CA MET A 50 0.05 -6.45 15.66
C MET A 50 0.73 -5.23 16.32
N GLY A 51 0.08 -4.63 17.32
CA GLY A 51 0.55 -3.38 17.92
C GLY A 51 0.48 -2.21 16.93
N GLU A 52 1.62 -1.58 16.63
CA GLU A 52 1.73 -0.51 15.62
C GLU A 52 1.97 -1.04 14.20
N ALA A 53 2.08 -2.36 14.02
CA ALA A 53 2.29 -3.01 12.74
C ALA A 53 0.99 -3.60 12.16
N PHE A 54 0.87 -3.56 10.85
CA PHE A 54 -0.29 -4.01 10.08
C PHE A 54 0.16 -4.99 9.00
N VAL A 55 -0.40 -6.19 9.01
CA VAL A 55 -0.22 -7.17 7.93
C VAL A 55 -1.23 -6.87 6.84
N MET A 56 -0.74 -6.67 5.62
CA MET A 56 -1.52 -6.22 4.47
C MET A 56 -1.41 -7.23 3.31
N ASN A 57 -2.53 -7.46 2.62
CA ASN A 57 -2.59 -8.21 1.36
C ASN A 57 -2.87 -7.25 0.20
N GLY A 58 -1.88 -7.06 -0.67
CA GLY A 58 -1.98 -6.27 -1.88
C GLY A 58 -2.28 -7.12 -3.12
N LYS A 59 -3.15 -6.60 -3.97
CA LYS A 59 -3.47 -7.12 -5.30
C LYS A 59 -3.33 -6.00 -6.32
N VAL A 60 -2.48 -6.21 -7.31
CA VAL A 60 -2.30 -5.28 -8.44
C VAL A 60 -2.81 -5.93 -9.71
N SER A 61 -3.55 -5.16 -10.51
CA SER A 61 -4.10 -5.62 -11.78
C SER A 61 -3.96 -4.57 -12.89
N VAL A 62 -3.83 -5.07 -14.13
CA VAL A 62 -3.88 -4.28 -15.38
C VAL A 62 -5.00 -4.86 -16.23
N ALA A 63 -5.92 -4.02 -16.72
CA ALA A 63 -7.08 -4.46 -17.50
C ALA A 63 -7.84 -5.65 -16.86
N GLY A 64 -7.98 -5.64 -15.53
CA GLY A 64 -8.65 -6.69 -14.75
C GLY A 64 -7.83 -7.97 -14.51
N LYS A 65 -6.65 -8.13 -15.11
CA LYS A 65 -5.77 -9.29 -14.92
C LYS A 65 -4.81 -9.04 -13.76
N ASN A 66 -4.68 -9.98 -12.83
CA ASN A 66 -3.74 -9.85 -11.72
C ASN A 66 -2.29 -9.94 -12.21
N VAL A 67 -1.50 -8.90 -11.96
CA VAL A 67 -0.08 -8.82 -12.33
C VAL A 67 0.86 -9.00 -11.13
N LEU A 68 0.40 -8.66 -9.92
CA LEU A 68 1.14 -8.85 -8.67
C LEU A 68 0.19 -9.21 -7.52
N ARG A 69 0.60 -10.14 -6.67
CA ARG A 69 0.09 -10.29 -5.31
C ARG A 69 1.24 -10.10 -4.35
N VAL A 70 1.04 -9.28 -3.33
CA VAL A 70 2.08 -8.96 -2.35
C VAL A 70 1.48 -9.07 -0.95
N LYS A 71 2.23 -9.66 -0.02
CA LYS A 71 1.91 -9.64 1.41
C LYS A 71 3.01 -8.87 2.13
N PHE A 72 2.66 -7.88 2.92
CA PHE A 72 3.64 -6.97 3.51
C PHE A 72 3.21 -6.43 4.87
N ILE A 73 4.15 -5.86 5.61
CA ILE A 73 3.94 -5.27 6.93
C ILE A 73 4.21 -3.77 6.85
N VAL A 74 3.27 -2.97 7.35
CA VAL A 74 3.39 -1.52 7.53
C VAL A 74 3.41 -1.22 9.02
N ALA A 75 4.37 -0.42 9.50
CA ALA A 75 4.35 0.11 10.86
C ALA A 75 4.00 1.59 10.85
N MET A 76 3.24 2.06 11.84
CA MET A 76 2.99 3.48 12.06
C MET A 76 4.11 4.05 12.93
N ILE A 77 4.93 4.95 12.38
CA ILE A 77 6.10 5.50 13.06
C ILE A 77 5.92 7.00 13.28
N GLU A 78 6.10 7.46 14.51
CA GLU A 78 6.12 8.90 14.82
C GLU A 78 7.30 9.60 14.14
N VAL A 79 7.03 10.72 13.49
CA VAL A 79 8.04 11.51 12.78
C VAL A 79 8.29 12.81 13.54
N GLY A 80 9.37 12.85 14.33
CA GLY A 80 9.85 14.08 14.99
C GLY A 80 10.37 13.93 16.42
N ALA A 81 11.32 13.02 16.67
CA ALA A 81 12.16 13.09 17.88
C ALA A 81 13.46 13.85 17.58
#